data_AF-G8BSN4-F1
#
_entry.id   AF-G8BSN4-F1
#
_cell.length_a   1.000
_cell.length_b   1.000
_cell.length_c   1.000
_cell.angle_alpha   90.00
_cell.angle_beta   90.00
_cell.angle_gamma   90.00
#
_symmetry.space_group_name_H-M   'P 1'
#
loop_
_entity.id
_entity.type
_entity.pdbx_description
1 polymer ?
#
loop_
_entity_poly.entity_id
_entity_poly.type
_entity_poly.pdbx_seq_one_letter_code
_entity_poly.pdbx_strand_id
1 'polypeptide(L)'
;MTDYITLIKKKEQLLKEQEAEYESLLKSYGQSCLKHGITIPPKQILATHISKLKEYNELRDTGLKLIQLIANEKNCPLKTIFEEMGHQMKDT
;
A
#
# COMPACT_ATOMS: atom_id res chain seq x y z
N MET A 1 -16.16 -15.09 41.04
CA MET A 1 -15.56 -16.22 40.28
C MET A 1 -16.35 -16.52 38.99
N THR A 2 -17.68 -16.42 39.03
CA THR A 2 -18.60 -16.66 37.90
C THR A 2 -18.45 -15.67 36.73
N ASP A 3 -18.19 -14.39 37.00
CA ASP A 3 -18.03 -13.36 35.94
C ASP A 3 -16.80 -13.58 35.05
N TYR A 4 -15.71 -14.09 35.63
CA TYR A 4 -14.49 -14.40 34.87
C TYR A 4 -14.70 -15.57 33.92
N ILE A 5 -15.47 -16.59 34.32
CA ILE A 5 -15.79 -17.74 33.47
C ILE A 5 -16.66 -17.30 32.28
N THR A 6 -17.65 -16.43 32.52
CA THR A 6 -18.48 -15.86 31.46
C THR A 6 -17.67 -15.01 30.48
N LEU A 7 -16.72 -14.21 30.99
CA LEU A 7 -15.83 -13.40 30.15
C LEU A 7 -14.90 -14.26 29.29
N ILE A 8 -14.35 -15.34 29.84
CA ILE A 8 -13.49 -16.28 29.11
C ILE A 8 -14.27 -16.93 27.98
N LYS A 9 -15.47 -17.46 28.25
CA LYS A 9 -16.34 -18.06 27.22
C LYS A 9 -16.68 -17.10 26.09
N LYS A 10 -16.93 -15.82 26.40
CA LYS A 10 -17.17 -14.80 25.38
C LYS A 10 -15.94 -14.58 24.50
N LYS A 11 -14.74 -14.57 25.07
CA LYS A 11 -13.49 -14.42 24.32
C LYS A 11 -13.18 -15.65 23.44
N GLU A 12 -13.45 -16.85 23.95
CA GLU A 12 -13.30 -18.09 23.18
C GLU A 12 -14.24 -18.13 21.97
N GLN A 13 -15.49 -17.70 22.16
CA GLN A 13 -16.46 -17.60 21.06
C GLN A 13 -16.02 -16.59 20.00
N LEU A 14 -15.56 -15.41 20.40
CA LEU A 14 -15.02 -14.40 19.49
C LEU A 14 -13.79 -14.91 18.72
N LEU A 15 -12.88 -15.62 19.40
CA LEU A 15 -11.71 -16.20 18.76
C LEU A 15 -12.12 -17.18 17.66
N LYS A 16 -13.09 -18.05 17.94
CA LYS A 16 -13.60 -19.04 16.99
C LYS A 16 -14.26 -18.39 15.78
N GLU A 17 -15.02 -17.31 15.98
CA GLU A 17 -15.62 -16.52 14.90
C GLU A 17 -14.54 -15.88 14.02
N GLN A 18 -13.52 -15.28 14.64
CA GLN A 18 -12.40 -14.68 13.92
C GLN A 18 -11.56 -15.70 13.13
N GLU A 19 -11.35 -16.89 13.68
CA GLU A 19 -10.67 -17.99 12.99
C GLU A 19 -11.45 -18.43 11.74
N ALA A 20 -12.77 -18.59 11.85
CA ALA A 20 -13.63 -18.95 10.72
C ALA A 20 -13.64 -17.87 9.62
N GLU A 21 -13.70 -16.59 10.00
CA GLU A 21 -13.58 -15.48 9.05
C GLU A 21 -12.22 -15.46 8.36
N TYR A 22 -11.14 -15.69 9.11
CA TYR A 22 -9.78 -15.74 8.58
C TYR A 22 -9.60 -16.88 7.56
N GLU A 23 -10.12 -18.08 7.85
CA GLU A 23 -10.09 -19.20 6.91
C GLU A 23 -10.87 -18.91 5.62
N SER A 24 -12.06 -18.33 5.75
CA SER A 24 -12.88 -17.90 4.61
C SER A 24 -12.14 -16.90 3.73
N LEU A 25 -11.48 -15.92 4.35
CA LEU A 25 -10.70 -14.90 3.66
C LEU A 25 -9.47 -15.48 2.96
N LEU A 26 -8.75 -16.40 3.60
CA LEU A 26 -7.62 -17.11 2.98
C LEU A 26 -8.05 -17.91 1.76
N LYS A 27 -9.22 -18.56 1.82
CA LYS A 27 -9.77 -19.29 0.68
C LYS A 27 -10.10 -18.37 -0.50
N SER A 28 -10.75 -17.23 -0.22
CA SER A 28 -11.04 -16.20 -1.24
C SER A 28 -9.75 -15.64 -1.86
N TYR A 29 -8.74 -15.34 -1.03
CA TYR A 29 -7.43 -14.91 -1.48
C TYR A 29 -6.78 -15.97 -2.38
N GLY A 30 -6.78 -17.24 -1.96
CA GLY A 30 -6.23 -18.35 -2.75
C GLY A 30 -6.88 -18.47 -4.13
N GLN A 31 -8.20 -18.33 -4.22
CA GLN A 31 -8.93 -18.33 -5.49
C GLN A 31 -8.51 -17.15 -6.40
N SER A 32 -8.37 -15.95 -5.82
CA SER A 32 -7.90 -14.78 -6.56
C SER A 32 -6.47 -14.95 -7.06
N CYS A 33 -5.59 -15.48 -6.20
CA CYS A 33 -4.20 -15.78 -6.54
C CYS A 33 -4.09 -16.79 -7.68
N LEU A 34 -4.87 -17.88 -7.65
CA LEU A 34 -4.90 -18.86 -8.74
C LEU A 34 -5.33 -18.21 -10.07
N LYS A 35 -6.34 -17.33 -10.04
CA LYS A 35 -6.80 -16.61 -11.24
C LYS A 35 -5.72 -15.71 -11.84
N HIS A 36 -4.83 -15.15 -11.02
CA HIS A 36 -3.81 -14.18 -11.44
C HIS A 36 -2.40 -14.81 -11.51
N GLY A 37 -2.27 -16.13 -11.31
CA GLY A 37 -0.97 -16.82 -11.31
C GLY A 37 -0.04 -16.37 -10.18
N ILE A 38 -0.59 -15.87 -9.08
CA ILE A 38 0.18 -15.34 -7.95
C ILE A 38 0.46 -16.47 -6.96
N THR A 39 1.73 -16.75 -6.71
CA THR A 39 2.18 -17.78 -5.74
C THR A 39 2.67 -17.19 -4.42
N ILE A 40 2.58 -15.87 -4.27
CA ILE A 40 3.17 -15.11 -3.18
C ILE A 40 2.19 -15.02 -1.99
N PRO A 41 2.65 -15.17 -0.73
CA PRO A 41 1.81 -14.98 0.45
C PRO A 41 1.24 -13.55 0.57
N PRO A 42 0.03 -13.37 1.13
CA PRO A 42 -0.61 -12.05 1.22
C PRO A 42 0.25 -11.01 1.95
N LYS A 43 0.91 -11.43 3.04
CA LYS A 43 1.81 -10.57 3.82
C LYS A 43 2.97 -10.04 3.00
N GLN A 44 3.51 -10.86 2.09
CA GLN A 44 4.61 -10.46 1.23
C GLN A 44 4.14 -9.52 0.11
N ILE A 45 2.96 -9.74 -0.48
CA ILE A 45 2.37 -8.80 -1.43
C ILE A 45 2.17 -7.43 -0.79
N LEU A 46 1.58 -7.40 0.41
CA LEU A 46 1.37 -6.17 1.15
C LEU A 46 2.69 -5.44 1.43
N ALA A 47 3.70 -6.16 1.93
CA ALA A 47 5.02 -5.60 2.18
C ALA A 47 5.67 -5.02 0.92
N THR A 48 5.59 -5.75 -0.21
CA THR A 48 6.09 -5.27 -1.50
C THR A 48 5.35 -4.02 -1.95
N HIS A 49 4.03 -3.97 -1.80
CA HIS A 49 3.24 -2.81 -2.21
C HIS A 49 3.60 -1.57 -1.37
N ILE A 50 3.69 -1.71 -0.05
CA ILE A 50 4.12 -0.63 0.85
C ILE A 50 5.52 -0.13 0.47
N SER A 51 6.46 -1.04 0.24
CA SER A 51 7.83 -0.69 -0.14
C SER A 51 7.87 0.10 -1.44
N LYS A 52 7.18 -0.38 -2.48
CA LYS A 52 7.14 0.28 -3.79
C LYS A 52 6.47 1.65 -3.73
N LEU A 53 5.41 1.80 -2.92
CA LEU A 53 4.74 3.08 -2.75
C LEU A 53 5.64 4.10 -2.03
N LYS A 54 6.40 3.64 -1.03
CA LYS A 54 7.39 4.49 -0.35
C LYS A 54 8.49 4.93 -1.31
N GLU A 55 9.06 4.00 -2.07
CA GLU A 55 10.09 4.29 -3.07
C GLU A 55 9.58 5.27 -4.13
N TYR A 56 8.37 5.06 -4.66
CA TYR A 56 7.74 5.99 -5.60
C TYR A 56 7.62 7.40 -5.02
N ASN A 57 7.14 7.53 -3.78
CA ASN A 57 7.01 8.85 -3.14
C ASN A 57 8.38 9.53 -2.96
N GLU A 58 9.39 8.79 -2.51
CA GLU A 58 10.75 9.32 -2.33
C GLU A 58 11.36 9.78 -3.65
N LEU A 59 11.19 8.98 -4.72
CA LEU A 59 11.65 9.34 -6.06
C LEU A 59 10.92 10.56 -6.62
N ARG A 60 9.59 10.61 -6.48
CA ARG A 60 8.78 11.74 -6.94
C ARG A 60 9.19 13.02 -6.23
N ASP A 61 9.28 12.99 -4.89
CA ASP A 61 9.61 14.17 -4.10
C ASP A 61 11.05 14.64 -4.38
N THR A 62 11.98 13.71 -4.60
CA THR A 62 13.36 14.03 -5.00
C THR A 62 13.41 14.65 -6.39
N GLY A 63 12.69 14.06 -7.36
CA GLY A 63 12.57 14.59 -8.71
C GLY A 63 11.99 16.00 -8.73
N LEU A 64 10.90 16.24 -7.98
CA LEU A 64 10.29 17.57 -7.86
C LEU A 64 11.25 18.60 -7.27
N LYS A 65 12.03 18.23 -6.24
CA LYS A 65 13.06 19.12 -5.69
C LYS A 65 14.12 19.48 -6.72
N LEU A 66 14.60 18.52 -7.50
CA LEU A 66 15.59 18.76 -8.56
C LEU A 66 15.03 19.67 -9.66
N ILE A 67 13.80 19.41 -10.12
CA ILE A 67 13.11 20.25 -11.11
C ILE A 67 12.93 21.68 -10.57
N GLN A 68 12.58 21.83 -9.29
CA GLN A 68 12.44 23.14 -8.66
C GLN A 68 13.78 23.90 -8.62
N LEU A 69 14.89 23.23 -8.35
CA LEU A 69 16.22 23.85 -8.38
C LEU A 69 16.56 24.35 -9.79
N ILE A 70 16.31 23.55 -10.82
CA ILE A 70 16.55 23.93 -12.22
C ILE A 70 15.64 25.10 -12.62
N ALA A 71 14.36 25.07 -12.24
CA ALA A 71 13.41 26.14 -12.52
C ALA A 71 13.85 27.46 -11.88
N ASN A 72 14.34 27.41 -10.63
CA ASN A 72 14.87 28.57 -9.93
C ASN A 72 16.14 29.12 -10.59
N GLU A 73 17.07 28.25 -10.99
CA GLU A 73 18.30 28.64 -11.68
C GLU A 73 18.02 29.30 -13.04
N LYS A 74 17.08 28.75 -13.80
CA LYS A 74 16.61 29.31 -15.08
C LYS A 74 15.63 30.48 -14.92
N ASN A 75 15.23 30.81 -13.69
CA ASN A 75 14.21 31.80 -13.37
C ASN A 75 12.93 31.65 -14.21
N CYS A 76 12.40 30.43 -14.29
CA CYS A 76 11.23 30.09 -15.09
C CYS A 76 10.22 29.22 -14.30
N PRO A 77 8.95 29.15 -14.74
CA PRO A 77 7.96 28.32 -14.08
C PRO A 77 8.30 26.82 -14.16
N LEU A 78 7.96 26.07 -13.12
CA LEU A 78 8.17 24.62 -13.05
C LEU A 78 7.57 23.88 -14.26
N LYS A 79 6.41 24.34 -14.73
CA LYS A 79 5.71 23.80 -15.92
C LYS A 79 6.59 23.82 -17.17
N THR A 80 7.39 24.87 -17.36
CA THR A 80 8.30 24.99 -18.51
C THR A 80 9.39 23.91 -18.45
N ILE A 81 9.92 23.61 -17.27
CA ILE A 81 10.90 22.52 -17.11
C ILE A 81 10.28 21.15 -17.39
N PHE A 82 9.04 20.92 -16.94
CA PHE A 82 8.33 19.68 -17.25
C PHE A 82 8.09 19.51 -18.76
N GLU A 83 7.67 20.59 -19.44
CA GLU A 83 7.50 20.60 -20.89
C GLU A 83 8.82 20.38 -21.64
N GLU A 84 9.92 21.00 -21.20
CA GLU A 84 11.27 20.75 -21.74
C GLU A 84 11.70 19.28 -21.58
N MET A 85 11.30 18.64 -20.48
CA MET A 85 11.57 17.21 -20.22
C MET A 85 10.61 16.27 -20.96
N GLY A 86 9.67 16.79 -21.76
CA GLY A 86 8.69 15.99 -22.50
C GLY A 86 7.62 15.33 -21.61
N HIS A 87 7.44 15.82 -20.38
CA HIS A 87 6.48 15.30 -19.43
C HIS A 87 5.39 16.32 -19.14
N GLN A 88 4.13 15.87 -19.11
CA GLN A 88 3.05 16.70 -18.58
C GLN A 88 2.98 16.48 -17.07
N MET A 89 2.90 17.57 -16.31
CA MET A 89 2.56 17.52 -14.88
C MET A 89 1.13 16.98 -14.78
N LYS A 90 0.99 15.66 -14.53
CA LYS A 90 -0.30 14.97 -14.47
C LYS A 90 -0.73 14.61 -13.05
N ASP A 91 0.01 15.02 -12.04
CA ASP A 91 -0.31 14.72 -10.65
C ASP A 91 -1.13 15.86 -10.04
N THR A 92 -2.46 15.78 -10.21
CA THR A 92 -3.47 16.38 -9.32
C THR A 92 -4.32 15.27 -8.73
#